data_AF-A0A938AW55-F1
#
_entry.id   AF-A0A938AW55-F1
#
_cell.length_a   1.000
_cell.length_b   1.000
_cell.length_c   1.000
_cell.angle_alpha   90.00
_cell.angle_beta   90.00
_cell.angle_gamma   90.00
#
_symmetry.space_group_name_H-M   'P 1'
#
loop_
_entity.id
_entity.type
_entity.pdbx_description
1 polymer ?
#
loop_
_entity_poly.entity_id
_entity_poly.type
_entity_poly.pdbx_seq_one_letter_code
_entity_poly.pdbx_strand_id
1 'polypeptide(L)' 'MPFGLHWPEIILILVIVLIIFGVGKLPQIGGAIGKSINEFRKARSGESADDKAKDKELAKSSEAETKNLKAG' A
#
# COMPACT_ATOMS: atom_id res chain seq x y z
N MET A 1 0.93 28.74 21.56
CA MET A 1 0.66 27.61 22.48
C MET A 1 0.95 26.32 21.72
N PRO A 2 1.94 25.51 22.11
CA PRO A 2 2.53 24.48 21.24
C PRO A 2 1.81 23.13 21.36
N PHE A 3 0.75 22.93 20.57
CA PHE A 3 0.13 21.61 20.35
C PHE A 3 0.61 20.94 19.05
N GLY A 4 1.69 21.44 18.44
CA GLY A 4 2.18 20.99 17.12
C GLY A 4 3.51 20.23 17.11
N LEU A 5 4.13 19.96 18.27
CA LEU A 5 5.51 19.44 18.35
C LEU A 5 5.64 17.91 18.47
N HIS A 6 4.54 17.16 18.58
CA HIS A 6 4.60 15.69 18.69
C HIS A 6 4.91 15.00 17.34
N TRP A 7 4.54 15.60 16.21
CA TRP A 7 4.86 15.06 14.88
C TRP A 7 6.37 14.96 14.61
N PRO A 8 7.18 16.00 14.91
CA PRO A 8 8.63 15.94 14.82
C PRO A 8 9.27 14.81 15.62
N GLU A 9 8.80 14.54 16.84
CA GLU A 9 9.34 13.48 17.71
C GLU A 9 9.11 12.09 17.10
N ILE A 10 7.91 11.84 16.58
CA ILE A 10 7.59 10.59 15.88
C ILE A 10 8.46 10.42 14.62
N ILE A 11 8.64 11.50 13.85
CA ILE A 11 9.48 11.50 12.65
C ILE A 11 10.95 11.21 13.01
N LEU A 12 11.47 11.80 14.08
CA LEU A 12 12.85 11.56 14.52
C LEU A 12 13.10 10.08 14.88
N ILE A 13 12.16 9.48 15.61
CA ILE A 13 12.22 8.05 15.97
C ILE A 13 12.14 7.19 14.70
N LEU A 14 11.24 7.53 13.77
CA LEU A 14 11.10 6.83 12.50
C LEU A 14 12.42 6.84 11.71
N VAL A 15 13.12 7.98 11.66
CA VAL A 15 14.42 8.10 10.99
C VAL A 15 15.47 7.18 11.61
N ILE A 16 15.54 7.11 12.95
CA ILE A 16 16.50 6.21 13.64
C ILE A 16 16.21 4.74 13.30
N VAL A 17 14.93 4.34 13.38
CA VAL A 17 14.48 3.00 13.01
C VAL A 17 14.82 2.71 11.54
N LEU A 18 14.63 3.68 10.66
CA LEU A 18 14.96 3.58 9.24
C LEU A 18 16.45 3.44 8.96
N ILE A 19 17.33 3.99 9.79
CA ILE A 19 18.78 3.81 9.66
C ILE A 19 19.16 2.37 10.04
N ILE A 20 18.58 1.83 11.11
CA ILE A 20 18.87 0.48 11.60
C ILE A 20 18.29 -0.59 10.66
N PHE A 21 17.02 -0.45 10.28
CA PHE A 21 16.30 -1.44 9.46
C PHE A 21 16.41 -1.18 7.95
N GLY A 22 16.67 0.05 7.54
CA GLY A 22 16.68 0.47 6.13
C GLY A 22 15.29 0.86 5.61
N VAL A 23 15.25 1.85 4.71
CA VAL A 23 14.03 2.35 4.03
C VAL A 23 13.29 1.30 3.21
N GLY A 24 13.97 0.24 2.77
CA GLY A 24 13.37 -0.85 1.99
C GLY A 24 12.59 -1.87 2.83
N LYS A 25 12.86 -1.99 4.14
CA LYS A 25 12.22 -3.01 4.99
C LYS A 25 10.81 -2.61 5.44
N LEU A 26 10.56 -1.32 5.66
CA LEU A 26 9.22 -0.83 5.99
C LEU A 26 8.14 -1.17 4.95
N PRO A 27 8.31 -0.88 3.64
CA PRO A 27 7.31 -1.24 2.64
C PRO A 27 7.19 -2.75 2.45
N GLN A 28 8.28 -3.51 2.61
CA GLN A 28 8.26 -4.97 2.52
C GLN A 28 7.37 -5.59 3.62
N ILE A 29 7.56 -5.16 4.87
CA ILE A 29 6.78 -5.64 6.02
C ILE A 29 5.36 -5.07 5.99
N GLY A 30 5.21 -3.78 5.68
CA GLY A 30 3.92 -3.11 5.55
C GLY A 30 3.05 -3.71 4.46
N GLY A 31 3.62 -4.16 3.35
CA GLY A 31 2.88 -4.87 2.30
C GLY A 31 2.34 -6.22 2.75
N ALA A 32 3.10 -6.98 3.55
CA ALA A 32 2.65 -8.25 4.11
C ALA A 32 1.56 -8.04 5.17
N ILE A 33 1.82 -7.15 6.13
CA ILE A 33 0.87 -6.79 7.19
C ILE A 33 -0.42 -6.20 6.60
N GLY A 34 -0.30 -5.32 5.60
CA GLY A 34 -1.45 -4.71 4.94
C GLY A 34 -2.35 -5.73 4.23
N LYS A 35 -1.77 -6.75 3.59
CA LYS A 35 -2.53 -7.86 3.01
C LYS A 35 -3.26 -8.65 4.08
N SER A 36 -2.57 -9.02 5.15
CA SER A 36 -3.19 -9.74 6.28
C SER A 36 -4.32 -8.92 6.89
N ILE A 37 -4.10 -7.63 7.21
CA ILE A 37 -5.14 -6.74 7.75
C ILE A 37 -6.33 -6.63 6.80
N ASN A 38 -6.09 -6.54 5.49
CA ASN A 38 -7.14 -6.49 4.49
C ASN A 38 -7.96 -7.80 4.44
N GLU A 39 -7.32 -8.95 4.55
CA GLU A 39 -7.99 -10.26 4.66
C GLU A 39 -8.75 -10.39 5.98
N PHE A 40 -8.17 -9.97 7.11
CA PHE A 40 -8.84 -9.91 8.40
C PHE A 40 -10.08 -9.00 8.37
N ARG A 41 -9.98 -7.85 7.68
CA ARG A 41 -11.10 -6.92 7.51
C ARG A 41 -12.21 -7.56 6.68
N LYS A 42 -11.87 -8.19 5.55
CA LYS A 42 -12.84 -8.90 4.69
C LYS A 42 -13.57 -10.01 5.43
N ALA A 43 -12.82 -10.85 6.16
CA ALA A 43 -13.38 -11.92 6.97
C ALA A 43 -14.33 -11.40 8.06
N ARG A 44 -13.99 -10.27 8.71
CA ARG A 44 -14.89 -9.62 9.67
C ARG A 44 -16.11 -8.96 9.05
N SER A 45 -15.97 -8.40 7.84
CA SER A 45 -17.06 -7.73 7.13
C SER A 45 -17.99 -8.71 6.39
N GLY A 46 -17.71 -10.01 6.41
CA GLY A 46 -18.50 -11.02 5.70
C GLY A 46 -18.37 -10.95 4.17
N GLU A 47 -17.45 -10.12 3.66
CA GLU A 47 -17.18 -9.98 2.24
C GLU A 47 -16.30 -11.15 1.80
N SER A 48 -16.92 -12.14 1.14
CA SER A 48 -16.21 -13.30 0.61
C SER A 48 -15.17 -12.86 -0.41
N ALA A 49 -14.06 -13.60 -0.50
CA ALA A 49 -12.89 -13.24 -1.30
C ALA A 49 -13.16 -13.06 -2.82
N ASP A 50 -14.34 -13.43 -3.29
CA ASP A 50 -14.77 -13.45 -4.69
C ASP A 50 -14.91 -12.05 -5.33
N ASP A 51 -15.28 -11.03 -4.54
CA ASP A 51 -15.56 -9.69 -5.08
C ASP A 51 -14.32 -8.87 -5.48
N LYS A 52 -13.11 -9.28 -5.08
CA LYS A 52 -11.88 -8.47 -5.28
C LYS A 52 -10.99 -8.92 -6.43
N ALA A 53 -11.38 -9.93 -7.21
CA ALA A 53 -10.65 -10.33 -8.41
C ALA A 53 -10.74 -9.29 -9.54
N LYS A 54 -11.76 -8.41 -9.53
CA LYS A 54 -11.97 -7.39 -10.58
C LYS A 54 -10.98 -6.22 -10.55
N ASP A 55 -10.40 -5.87 -9.39
CA ASP A 55 -9.54 -4.68 -9.27
C ASP A 55 -8.12 -4.88 -9.85
N LYS A 56 -7.66 -6.12 -10.03
CA LYS A 56 -6.32 -6.41 -10.58
C LYS A 56 -6.30 -6.60 -12.10
N GLU A 57 -7.45 -6.79 -12.74
CA GLU A 57 -7.56 -6.94 -14.20
C GLU A 57 -7.63 -5.58 -14.92
N LEU A 58 -8.30 -4.59 -14.31
CA LEU A 58 -8.43 -3.22 -14.84
C LEU A 58 -7.11 -2.43 -14.94
N ALA A 59 -6.11 -2.76 -14.12
CA ALA A 59 -4.80 -2.09 -14.17
C ALA A 59 -3.87 -2.65 -15.28
N LYS A 60 -4.17 -3.82 -15.86
CA LYS A 60 -3.32 -4.46 -16.87
C LYS A 60 -3.85 -4.27 -18.30
N SER A 61 -5.13 -3.96 -18.46
CA SER A 61 -5.77 -3.67 -19.75
C SER A 61 -5.55 -2.23 -20.24
N SER A 62 -5.29 -1.27 -19.34
CA SER A 62 -5.10 0.14 -19.73
C SER A 62 -3.73 0.47 -20.34
N GLU A 63 -2.72 -0.41 -20.25
CA GLU A 63 -1.38 -0.19 -20.82
C GLU A 63 -1.16 -0.86 -22.19
N ALA A 64 -2.06 -1.77 -22.60
CA ALA A 64 -1.98 -2.47 -23.89
C ALA A 64 -2.69 -1.75 -25.06
N GLU A 65 -3.67 -0.88 -24.78
CA GLU A 65 -4.52 -0.28 -25.82
C GLU A 65 -3.96 1.03 -26.43
N THR A 66 -3.09 1.75 -25.72
CA THR A 66 -2.58 3.07 -26.18
C THR A 66 -1.45 2.99 -27.21
N LYS A 67 -0.91 1.80 -27.50
CA LYS A 67 0.17 1.62 -28.51
C LYS A 67 -0.33 1.31 -29.92
N ASN A 68 -1.58 0.92 -30.11
CA ASN A 68 -2.10 0.48 -31.42
C ASN A 68 -2.79 1.58 -32.24
N LEU A 69 -3.04 2.77 -31.67
CA LEU A 69 -3.75 3.85 -32.37
C LEU A 69 -2.82 4.89 -33.03
N LYS A 70 -1.49 4.77 -32.88
CA LYS A 70 -0.53 5.79 -33.39
C LYS A 70 0.29 5.34 -34.60
N ALA A 71 -0.03 4.18 -35.19
CA ALA A 71 0.72 3.60 -36.30
C ALA A 71 -0.15 3.23 -37.52
N GLY A 72 -1.34 3.83 -37.64
CA GLY A 72 -2.23 3.72 -38.80
C GLY A 72 -2.34 5.03 -39.55
#